data_AF-A0A938SFB5-F1
#
_entry.id   AF-A0A938SFB5-F1
#
_cell.length_a   1.000
_cell.length_b   1.000
_cell.length_c   1.000
_cell.angle_alpha   90.00
_cell.angle_beta   90.00
_cell.angle_gamma   90.00
#
_symmetry.space_group_name_H-M   'P 1'
#
loop_
_entity.id
_entity.type
_entity.pdbx_description
1 polymer ?
#
loop_
_entity_poly.entity_id
_entity_poly.type
_entity_poly.pdbx_seq_one_letter_code
_entity_poly.pdbx_strand_id
1 'polypeptide(L)'
;MSWEQTQTLVTITLAFLVSMASAAAEPVRVLLVHGSPVPSGLDATLKAKLADAGFVTRTARYEQLSQPLLAAFHVVVVMQEPAYGQSFVGEPEREGFRQRAPLLLKFVENGGGLYV
;
A
#
# COMPACT_ATOMS: atom_id res chain seq x y z
N MET A 1 16.14 8.61 4.02
CA MET A 1 15.09 9.61 4.30
C MET A 1 15.00 9.84 5.79
N SER A 2 14.74 11.08 6.23
CA SER A 2 14.44 11.36 7.64
C SER A 2 13.01 10.92 7.97
N TRP A 3 12.74 10.63 9.24
CA TRP A 3 11.41 10.26 9.72
C TRP A 3 10.31 11.29 9.36
N GLU A 4 10.66 12.58 9.32
CA GLU A 4 9.76 13.67 8.89
C GLU A 4 9.38 13.57 7.41
N GLN A 5 10.28 13.10 6.54
CA GLN A 5 9.97 12.89 5.12
C GLN A 5 8.99 11.72 4.94
N THR A 6 9.13 10.65 5.73
CA THR A 6 8.19 9.52 5.75
C THR A 6 6.80 9.97 6.22
N GLN A 7 6.72 10.82 7.26
CA GLN A 7 5.44 11.38 7.72
C GLN A 7 4.81 12.31 6.69
N THR A 8 5.62 13.10 5.98
CA THR A 8 5.14 14.00 4.92
C THR A 8 4.55 13.20 3.76
N LEU A 9 5.24 12.15 3.32
CA LEU A 9 4.76 11.28 2.25
C LEU A 9 3.45 10.59 2.65
N VAL A 10 3.39 10.01 3.86
CA VAL A 10 2.18 9.39 4.42
C VAL A 10 1.01 10.38 4.50
N THR A 11 1.26 11.61 4.92
CA THR A 11 0.24 12.66 5.01
C THR A 11 -0.30 13.06 3.64
N ILE A 12 0.58 13.22 2.63
CA ILE A 12 0.17 13.53 1.26
C ILE A 12 -0.61 12.36 0.65
N THR A 13 -0.16 11.12 0.87
CA THR A 13 -0.86 9.91 0.42
C THR A 13 -2.25 9.82 1.03
N LEU A 14 -2.39 10.06 2.34
CA LEU A 14 -3.67 10.11 3.02
C LEU A 14 -4.58 11.21 2.47
N ALA A 15 -4.06 12.41 2.25
CA ALA A 15 -4.83 13.53 1.71
C ALA A 15 -5.39 13.22 0.30
N PHE A 16 -4.59 12.59 -0.57
CA PHE A 16 -5.06 12.17 -1.89
C PHE A 16 -6.13 11.07 -1.80
N LEU A 17 -5.91 10.07 -0.94
CA LEU A 17 -6.90 9.01 -0.73
C LEU A 17 -8.23 9.57 -0.23
N VAL A 18 -8.20 10.51 0.72
CA VAL A 18 -9.38 11.21 1.25
C VAL A 18 -10.13 11.95 0.15
N SER A 19 -9.41 12.61 -0.77
CA SER A 19 -10.01 13.29 -1.92
C SER A 19 -10.75 12.34 -2.86
N MET A 20 -10.35 11.06 -2.96
CA MET A 20 -11.08 10.06 -3.74
C MET A 20 -12.29 9.48 -2.99
N ALA A 21 -12.20 9.35 -1.67
CA ALA A 21 -13.28 8.81 -0.84
C ALA A 21 -14.50 9.74 -0.75
N SER A 22 -14.30 11.06 -0.83
CA SER A 22 -15.39 12.05 -0.78
C SER A 22 -16.44 11.91 -1.90
N ALA A 23 -16.19 11.10 -2.94
CA ALA A 23 -17.11 10.85 -4.04
C ALA A 23 -17.76 9.46 -4.02
N ALA A 24 -17.37 8.58 -3.09
CA ALA A 24 -17.80 7.17 -3.08
C ALA A 24 -19.00 6.94 -2.15
N ALA A 25 -20.02 6.24 -2.65
CA ALA A 25 -21.17 5.80 -1.85
C ALA A 25 -20.82 4.69 -0.83
N GLU A 26 -19.65 4.05 -1.02
CA GLU A 26 -19.14 2.98 -0.16
C GLU A 26 -17.76 3.34 0.40
N PRO A 27 -17.40 2.83 1.59
CA PRO A 27 -16.07 3.03 2.17
C PRO A 27 -14.96 2.54 1.24
N VAL A 28 -13.95 3.38 1.00
CA VAL A 28 -12.81 2.99 0.17
C VAL A 28 -11.98 1.93 0.90
N ARG A 29 -11.73 0.80 0.22
CA ARG A 29 -10.96 -0.34 0.75
C ARG A 29 -9.50 -0.21 0.36
N VAL A 30 -8.62 -0.25 1.36
CA VAL A 30 -7.17 -0.08 1.21
C VAL A 30 -6.43 -1.33 1.70
N LEU A 31 -5.54 -1.88 0.86
CA LEU A 31 -4.65 -2.98 1.22
C LEU A 31 -3.25 -2.42 1.54
N LEU A 32 -2.82 -2.55 2.80
CA LEU A 32 -1.46 -2.27 3.22
C LEU A 32 -0.60 -3.51 3.01
N VAL A 33 0.46 -3.39 2.22
CA VAL A 33 1.35 -4.50 1.84
C VAL A 33 2.74 -4.26 2.38
N HIS A 34 3.36 -5.28 2.97
CA HIS A 34 4.74 -5.20 3.46
C HIS A 34 5.55 -6.46 3.10
N GLY A 35 6.83 -6.27 2.77
CA GLY A 35 7.78 -7.36 2.42
C GLY A 35 8.61 -7.88 3.59
N SER A 36 8.52 -7.27 4.77
CA SER A 36 9.25 -7.65 5.99
C SER A 36 8.37 -7.35 7.22
N PRO A 37 8.72 -7.81 8.42
CA PRO A 37 8.00 -7.45 9.63
C PRO A 37 7.92 -5.92 9.74
N VAL A 38 6.72 -5.36 9.77
CA VAL A 38 6.53 -3.90 9.87
C VAL A 38 7.11 -3.43 11.22
N PRO A 39 7.82 -2.28 11.27
CA PRO A 39 8.24 -1.69 12.53
C PRO A 39 7.07 -1.61 13.51
N SER A 40 7.29 -2.02 14.75
CA SER A 40 6.25 -2.09 15.78
C SER A 40 5.51 -0.76 15.87
N GLY A 41 4.21 -0.76 15.59
CA GLY A 41 3.33 0.41 15.71
C GLY A 41 3.08 1.22 14.42
N LEU A 42 3.85 1.02 13.33
CA LEU A 42 3.59 1.74 12.07
C LEU A 42 2.29 1.27 11.40
N ASP A 43 2.07 -0.05 11.32
CA ASP A 43 0.82 -0.63 10.79
C ASP A 43 -0.40 -0.16 11.60
N ALA A 44 -0.30 -0.17 12.93
CA ALA A 44 -1.36 0.33 13.82
C ALA A 44 -1.64 1.83 13.62
N THR A 45 -0.59 2.65 13.49
CA THR A 45 -0.72 4.09 13.27
C THR A 45 -1.37 4.40 11.92
N LEU A 46 -0.96 3.71 10.85
CA LEU A 46 -1.54 3.89 9.53
C LEU A 46 -3.00 3.44 9.48
N LYS A 47 -3.31 2.29 10.08
CA LYS A 47 -4.70 1.82 10.23
C LYS A 47 -5.58 2.82 10.97
N ALA A 48 -5.09 3.38 12.08
CA ALA A 48 -5.84 4.37 12.84
C ALA A 48 -6.12 5.62 11.99
N LYS A 49 -5.10 6.18 11.34
CA LYS A 49 -5.27 7.36 10.47
C LYS A 49 -6.21 7.11 9.29
N LEU A 50 -6.13 5.94 8.68
CA LEU A 50 -7.01 5.54 7.57
C LEU A 50 -8.44 5.30 8.06
N ALA A 51 -8.63 4.70 9.23
CA ALA A 51 -9.94 4.50 9.83
C ALA A 51 -10.61 5.84 10.20
N ASP A 52 -9.87 6.79 10.79
CA ASP A 52 -10.34 8.14 11.09
C ASP A 52 -10.80 8.89 9.83
N ALA A 53 -10.21 8.54 8.68
CA ALA A 53 -10.55 9.08 7.37
C ALA A 53 -11.64 8.28 6.63
N GLY A 54 -12.24 7.27 7.27
CA GLY A 54 -13.35 6.47 6.72
C GLY A 54 -12.93 5.32 5.80
N PHE A 55 -11.64 4.97 5.73
CA PHE A 55 -11.15 3.84 4.95
C PHE A 55 -11.30 2.51 5.68
N VAL A 56 -11.62 1.46 4.94
CA VAL A 56 -11.54 0.09 5.43
C VAL A 56 -10.18 -0.49 5.05
N THR A 57 -9.37 -0.84 6.04
CA THR A 57 -7.99 -1.28 5.82
C THR A 57 -7.82 -2.77 6.09
N ARG A 58 -6.97 -3.42 5.29
CA ARG A 58 -6.44 -4.77 5.56
C ARG A 58 -4.94 -4.76 5.34
N THR A 59 -4.21 -5.58 6.10
CA THR A 59 -2.78 -5.81 5.88
C THR A 59 -2.54 -7.16 5.24
N ALA A 60 -1.58 -7.24 4.33
CA ALA A 60 -1.09 -8.49 3.77
C ALA A 60 0.43 -8.45 3.61
N ARG A 61 1.06 -9.61 3.66
CA ARG A 61 2.45 -9.75 3.24
C ARG A 61 2.56 -9.80 1.73
N TYR A 62 3.70 -9.39 1.21
CA TYR A 62 3.98 -9.38 -0.23
C TYR A 62 3.79 -10.76 -0.88
N GLU A 63 4.14 -11.83 -0.17
CA GLU A 63 4.00 -13.21 -0.64
C GLU A 63 2.53 -13.65 -0.77
N GLN A 64 1.61 -12.97 -0.07
CA GLN A 64 0.17 -13.26 -0.07
C GLN A 64 -0.58 -12.57 -1.21
N LEU A 65 0.09 -11.71 -1.99
CA LEU A 65 -0.51 -11.02 -3.12
C LEU A 65 -0.99 -12.01 -4.19
N SER A 66 -2.25 -11.83 -4.59
CA SER A 66 -2.92 -12.62 -5.63
C SER A 66 -3.98 -11.75 -6.30
N GLN A 67 -4.39 -12.09 -7.53
CA GLN A 67 -5.46 -11.33 -8.22
C GLN A 67 -6.77 -11.27 -7.42
N PRO A 68 -7.26 -12.38 -6.81
CA PRO A 68 -8.49 -12.33 -6.01
C PRO A 68 -8.37 -11.41 -4.80
N LEU A 69 -7.19 -11.36 -4.17
CA LEU A 69 -6.96 -10.45 -3.06
C LEU A 69 -6.99 -8.99 -3.55
N LEU A 70 -6.26 -8.66 -4.61
CA LEU A 70 -6.16 -7.30 -5.15
C LEU A 70 -7.51 -6.76 -5.65
N ALA A 71 -8.33 -7.61 -6.29
CA ALA A 71 -9.65 -7.22 -6.79
C ALA A 71 -10.66 -6.81 -5.70
N ALA A 72 -10.40 -7.17 -4.44
CA ALA A 72 -11.24 -6.80 -3.31
C ALA A 72 -10.94 -5.40 -2.74
N PHE A 73 -9.93 -4.69 -3.26
CA PHE A 73 -9.51 -3.38 -2.77
C PHE A 73 -9.50 -2.36 -3.90
N HIS A 74 -9.72 -1.09 -3.54
CA HIS A 74 -9.64 0.02 -4.49
C HIS A 74 -8.22 0.56 -4.57
N VAL A 75 -7.48 0.45 -3.46
CA VAL A 75 -6.14 1.00 -3.31
C VAL A 75 -5.22 -0.02 -2.67
N VAL A 76 -4.00 -0.11 -3.17
CA VAL A 76 -2.90 -0.86 -2.58
C VAL A 76 -1.80 0.11 -2.17
N VAL A 77 -1.37 0.05 -0.93
CA VAL A 77 -0.24 0.82 -0.39
C VAL A 77 0.87 -0.16 -0.05
N VAL A 78 1.98 -0.11 -0.76
CA VAL A 78 3.15 -0.93 -0.50
C VAL A 78 4.09 -0.15 0.41
N MET A 79 4.27 -0.64 1.64
CA MET A 79 5.14 -0.05 2.65
C MET A 79 6.55 -0.62 2.50
N GLN A 80 7.52 0.24 2.17
CA GLN A 80 8.93 -0.13 2.08
C GLN A 80 9.68 0.17 3.39
N GLU A 81 10.55 -0.75 3.81
CA GLU A 81 11.56 -0.45 4.82
C GLU A 81 12.81 0.14 4.16
N PRO A 82 13.38 1.24 4.69
CA PRO A 82 14.64 1.80 4.20
C PRO A 82 15.88 0.96 4.52
N ALA A 83 15.76 -0.08 5.37
CA ALA A 83 16.90 -0.91 5.81
C ALA A 83 17.42 -1.86 4.73
N TYR A 84 16.62 -2.15 3.70
CA TYR A 84 17.09 -2.74 2.46
C TYR A 84 17.09 -1.60 1.45
N GLY A 85 18.26 -1.19 0.96
CA GLY A 85 18.43 -0.12 -0.03
C GLY A 85 17.83 -0.42 -1.41
N GLN A 86 16.64 -1.01 -1.45
CA GLN A 86 15.91 -1.42 -2.63
C GLN A 86 14.58 -0.66 -2.61
N SER A 87 14.48 0.26 -3.56
CA SER A 87 13.23 0.84 -4.06
C SER A 87 12.18 -0.25 -4.29
N PHE A 88 10.93 0.12 -4.53
CA PHE A 88 9.79 -0.71 -4.96
C PHE A 88 10.14 -1.89 -5.87
N VAL A 89 11.18 -1.67 -6.66
CA VAL A 89 11.98 -2.63 -7.38
C VAL A 89 13.02 -3.25 -6.42
N GLY A 90 12.57 -4.18 -5.57
CA GLY A 90 13.47 -5.28 -5.19
C GLY A 90 14.12 -5.78 -6.49
N GLU A 91 15.42 -6.09 -6.47
CA GLU A 91 16.19 -6.42 -7.68
C GLU A 91 15.30 -7.12 -8.72
N PRO A 92 15.08 -6.55 -9.92
CA PRO A 92 14.09 -7.09 -10.86
C PRO A 92 14.42 -8.52 -11.32
N GLU A 93 15.63 -8.97 -10.99
CA GLU A 93 16.14 -10.32 -11.09
C GLU A 93 15.53 -11.31 -10.09
N ARG A 94 15.09 -10.85 -8.91
CA ARG A 94 14.55 -11.69 -7.85
C ARG A 94 13.17 -12.24 -8.21
N GLU A 95 12.99 -13.52 -7.94
CA GLU A 95 11.79 -14.28 -8.25
C GLU A 95 10.52 -13.65 -7.66
N GLY A 96 10.58 -13.15 -6.41
CA GLY A 96 9.47 -12.46 -5.77
C GLY A 96 9.01 -11.20 -6.50
N PHE A 97 9.93 -10.41 -7.07
CA PHE A 97 9.59 -9.24 -7.88
C PHE A 97 8.92 -9.66 -9.19
N ARG A 98 9.54 -10.58 -9.93
CA ARG A 98 9.04 -11.08 -11.23
C ARG A 98 7.63 -11.69 -11.13
N GLN A 99 7.31 -12.34 -10.02
CA GLN A 99 5.99 -12.94 -9.82
C GLN A 99 4.90 -11.95 -9.37
N ARG A 100 5.26 -10.87 -8.66
CA ARG A 100 4.29 -9.97 -8.01
C ARG A 100 4.12 -8.63 -8.71
N ALA A 101 5.18 -8.10 -9.34
CA ALA A 101 5.08 -6.88 -10.13
C ALA A 101 4.01 -6.96 -11.24
N PRO A 102 3.87 -8.07 -12.00
CA PRO A 102 2.79 -8.19 -12.99
C PRO A 102 1.38 -8.12 -12.38
N LEU A 103 1.21 -8.59 -11.13
CA LEU A 103 -0.08 -8.54 -10.44
C LEU A 103 -0.46 -7.11 -10.07
N LEU A 104 0.50 -6.34 -9.56
CA LEU A 104 0.32 -4.93 -9.19
C LEU A 104 0.13 -4.06 -10.44
N LEU A 105 0.89 -4.31 -11.51
CA LEU A 105 0.71 -3.63 -12.80
C LEU A 105 -0.68 -3.88 -13.36
N LYS A 106 -1.12 -5.15 -13.43
CA LYS A 106 -2.47 -5.50 -13.88
C LYS A 106 -3.55 -4.86 -13.01
N PHE A 107 -3.33 -4.73 -11.69
CA PHE A 107 -4.26 -4.04 -10.81
C PHE A 107 -4.41 -2.55 -11.17
N VAL A 108 -3.30 -1.86 -11.44
CA VAL A 108 -3.32 -0.45 -11.89
C VAL A 108 -3.97 -0.30 -13.25
N GLU A 109 -3.67 -1.18 -14.20
CA GLU A 109 -4.29 -1.20 -15.53
C GLU A 109 -5.82 -1.34 -15.46
N ASN A 110 -6.34 -2.01 -14.43
CA ASN A 110 -7.79 -2.13 -14.17
C ASN A 110 -8.38 -0.95 -13.36
N GLY A 111 -7.64 0.14 -13.19
CA GLY A 111 -8.09 1.35 -12.49
C GLY A 111 -7.84 1.36 -10.99
N GLY A 112 -7.10 0.37 -10.46
CA GLY A 112 -6.70 0.33 -9.05
C GLY A 112 -5.66 1.40 -8.71
N GLY A 113 -5.79 2.03 -7.54
CA GLY A 113 -4.81 3.01 -7.05
C GLY A 113 -3.61 2.30 -6.42
N LEU A 114 -2.40 2.53 -6.90
CA LEU A 114 -1.18 1.95 -6.32
C LEU A 114 -0.28 3.03 -5.73
N TYR A 115 0.06 2.86 -4.46
CA TYR A 115 1.03 3.67 -3.71
C TYR A 115 2.18 2.81 -3.26
N VAL A 116 3.36 3.44 -3.22
CA VAL A 116 4.66 2.79 -3.19
C VAL A 116 5.62 3.53 -2.28
#